data_AF-A0A0R2XC74-F1
#
_entry.id   AF-A0A0R2XC74-F1
#
_cell.length_a   1.000
_cell.length_b   1.000
_cell.length_c   1.000
_cell.angle_alpha   90.00
_cell.angle_beta   90.00
_cell.angle_gamma   90.00
#
_symmetry.space_group_name_H-M   'P 1'
#
loop_
_entity.id
_entity.type
_entity.pdbx_description
1 polymer ?
#
loop_
_entity_poly.entity_id
_entity_poly.type
_entity_poly.pdbx_seq_one_letter_code
_entity_poly.pdbx_strand_id
1 'polypeptide(L)'
;RTQIPDGSWSVPYTGPNFLLPLYVITTYLTRQPVTEHDQPRFVAGLLQPQLPDGSVGLHEESVRGAVFTSAISYVALRLLGEKPSRPELAKMRDWIEKAGTPVKAAAWGKFILSILNLYDWSGVTPVPPELYLLPKWVPVQPINISGYVRIVYLPMAYFYGRRWQAPLDPLLREIRRELFPQGFDQIDWPKHRADLASTDHIVPETLLVRIAMPIVRYLEKWIPSSVRRKALRLTYEHICYEDEQSDYIRQAPVNACYNTLAHFVEGQTSRVARSWEQLPRYLWNHPDHIACQGFTSSKVWDTAFTLQGMTHLEPSLAPKQSIQEGCRYLVENQVIDELPDPRRYHRLPRKGGWPFSERKNGWSIADCTAESLLALIAAKPFLSQPTSPNILEDGLRFILSYQNRDGGWGSCDRVVGPLWIEKFNASHVFADIMVDHSFAECTGSVLSALALLRKEYPHLETKRVDHAIREGVRYLTDTQRPDGSWEAVWGICFNYGTSFAIPGLLSAGLPQDDIRIVRGRKFLLQQQLPDGGWGEHPDSCLERRPIPTPKSLVEPTALAVLALLGCGPKEDPSVRKGIEFLLQQQQADGDFPPQPIPGLFYRTTLIRYDHYKRAFPLKAFAKYLQK
;
A
#
# COMPACT_ATOMS: atom_id res chain seq x y z
N ARG A 1 -0.57 -9.80 25.22
CA ARG A 1 0.90 -9.82 25.41
C ARG A 1 1.62 -8.89 24.42
N THR A 2 1.17 -8.80 23.17
CA THR A 2 1.76 -7.93 22.13
C THR A 2 1.13 -6.53 22.01
N GLN A 3 0.18 -6.18 22.89
CA GLN A 3 -0.44 -4.86 22.88
C GLN A 3 0.56 -3.81 23.36
N ILE A 4 0.64 -2.71 22.63
CA ILE A 4 1.52 -1.58 22.91
C ILE A 4 0.87 -0.71 24.00
N PRO A 5 1.64 0.03 24.83
CA PRO A 5 1.08 0.85 25.90
C PRO A 5 0.03 1.90 25.47
N ASP A 6 0.02 2.32 24.20
CA ASP A 6 -1.00 3.23 23.67
C ASP A 6 -2.35 2.54 23.40
N GLY A 7 -2.45 1.23 23.59
CA GLY A 7 -3.63 0.41 23.37
C GLY A 7 -3.67 -0.27 22.00
N SER A 8 -2.76 0.09 21.08
CA SER A 8 -2.71 -0.47 19.72
C SER A 8 -1.94 -1.79 19.64
N TRP A 9 -2.06 -2.43 18.47
CA TRP A 9 -1.11 -3.42 18.00
C TRP A 9 -0.37 -2.87 16.79
N SER A 10 0.93 -3.16 16.69
CA SER A 10 1.75 -2.77 15.54
C SER A 10 2.75 -3.87 15.25
N VAL A 11 2.96 -4.14 13.98
CA VAL A 11 4.00 -5.02 13.47
C VAL A 11 4.81 -4.29 12.39
N PRO A 12 5.95 -4.84 11.93
CA PRO A 12 6.67 -4.26 10.81
C PRO A 12 5.77 -4.22 9.57
N TYR A 13 5.64 -3.05 8.95
CA TYR A 13 4.92 -2.86 7.69
C TYR A 13 5.90 -2.60 6.53
N THR A 14 6.85 -3.52 6.35
CA THR A 14 7.99 -3.42 5.41
C THR A 14 7.80 -4.38 4.23
N GLY A 15 8.73 -4.40 3.27
CA GLY A 15 8.67 -5.33 2.13
C GLY A 15 9.24 -4.72 0.84
N PRO A 16 8.84 -3.51 0.43
CA PRO A 16 9.37 -2.91 -0.80
C PRO A 16 10.84 -2.45 -0.65
N ASN A 17 11.71 -2.88 -1.57
CA ASN A 17 13.16 -2.64 -1.48
C ASN A 17 13.60 -1.25 -1.98
N PHE A 18 12.70 -0.46 -2.54
CA PHE A 18 13.01 0.89 -3.05
C PHE A 18 12.83 2.01 -1.99
N LEU A 19 12.32 1.68 -0.80
CA LEU A 19 11.96 2.67 0.23
C LEU A 19 13.16 3.10 1.09
N LEU A 20 13.94 2.14 1.59
CA LEU A 20 15.13 2.44 2.40
C LEU A 20 16.22 3.16 1.60
N PRO A 21 16.52 2.77 0.34
CA PRO A 21 17.43 3.55 -0.50
C PRO A 21 16.98 5.01 -0.67
N LEU A 22 15.68 5.23 -0.89
CA LEU A 22 15.14 6.58 -1.05
C LEU A 22 15.30 7.42 0.22
N TYR A 23 15.08 6.83 1.40
CA TYR A 23 15.32 7.50 2.68
C TYR A 23 16.79 7.94 2.82
N VAL A 24 17.74 7.05 2.52
CA VAL A 24 19.19 7.34 2.55
C VAL A 24 19.60 8.40 1.53
N ILE A 25 18.96 8.41 0.37
CA ILE A 25 19.19 9.46 -0.63
C ILE A 25 18.71 10.81 -0.08
N THR A 26 17.58 10.84 0.63
CA THR A 26 17.06 12.06 1.26
C THR A 26 17.94 12.55 2.41
N THR A 27 18.49 11.67 3.24
CA THR A 27 19.47 12.04 4.29
C THR A 27 20.69 12.73 3.68
N TYR A 28 21.24 12.14 2.60
CA TYR A 28 22.40 12.68 1.90
C TYR A 28 22.13 14.07 1.31
N LEU A 29 21.06 14.19 0.51
CA LEU A 29 20.76 15.43 -0.21
C LEU A 29 20.40 16.60 0.70
N THR A 30 19.71 16.33 1.81
CA THR A 30 19.32 17.36 2.78
C THR A 30 20.37 17.61 3.86
N ARG A 31 21.52 16.92 3.80
CA ARG A 31 22.63 17.00 4.75
C ARG A 31 22.22 16.68 6.20
N GLN A 32 21.39 15.65 6.35
CA GLN A 32 20.97 15.09 7.63
C GLN A 32 21.50 13.66 7.74
N PRO A 33 22.81 13.47 7.99
CA PRO A 33 23.44 12.17 7.94
C PRO A 33 22.83 11.20 8.95
N VAL A 34 22.80 9.92 8.58
CA VAL A 34 22.54 8.84 9.54
C VAL A 34 23.64 8.86 10.60
N THR A 35 23.29 8.59 11.85
CA THR A 35 24.27 8.55 12.95
C THR A 35 25.29 7.44 12.71
N GLU A 36 26.54 7.62 13.15
CA GLU A 36 27.57 6.56 13.08
C GLU A 36 27.12 5.28 13.80
N HIS A 37 26.30 5.42 14.83
CA HIS A 37 25.71 4.29 15.56
C HIS A 37 24.71 3.49 14.71
N ASP A 38 23.85 4.16 13.94
CA ASP A 38 22.81 3.52 13.14
C ASP A 38 23.29 3.10 11.75
N GLN A 39 24.37 3.70 11.23
CA GLN A 39 24.89 3.44 9.89
C GLN A 39 25.08 1.93 9.60
N PRO A 40 25.69 1.10 10.48
CA PRO A 40 25.79 -0.34 10.25
C PRO A 40 24.44 -1.04 10.09
N ARG A 41 23.40 -0.57 10.79
CA ARG A 41 22.05 -1.14 10.75
C ARG A 41 21.30 -0.76 9.47
N PHE A 42 21.54 0.44 8.94
CA PHE A 42 21.08 0.83 7.60
C PHE A 42 21.78 0.02 6.51
N VAL A 43 23.09 -0.18 6.61
CA VAL A 43 23.86 -1.02 5.68
C VAL A 43 23.34 -2.45 5.70
N ALA A 44 23.12 -3.03 6.88
CA ALA A 44 22.52 -4.35 7.04
C ALA A 44 21.15 -4.44 6.37
N GLY A 45 20.29 -3.42 6.54
CA GLY A 45 18.96 -3.38 5.94
C GLY A 45 18.97 -3.29 4.41
N LEU A 46 19.92 -2.57 3.83
CA LEU A 46 20.09 -2.48 2.38
C LEU A 46 20.69 -3.74 1.75
N LEU A 47 21.47 -4.51 2.52
CA LEU A 47 22.08 -5.77 2.07
C LEU A 47 21.21 -7.00 2.34
N GLN A 48 20.29 -6.94 3.30
CA GLN A 48 19.39 -8.05 3.63
C GLN A 48 18.64 -8.62 2.41
N PRO A 49 18.07 -7.81 1.49
CA PRO A 49 17.34 -8.33 0.34
C PRO A 49 18.26 -8.70 -0.85
N GLN A 50 19.59 -8.70 -0.68
CA GLN A 50 20.52 -9.02 -1.75
C GLN A 50 20.45 -10.51 -2.09
N LEU A 51 20.25 -10.81 -3.37
CA LEU A 51 20.19 -12.16 -3.90
C LEU A 51 21.57 -12.78 -4.08
N PRO A 52 21.65 -14.12 -4.21
CA PRO A 52 22.92 -14.81 -4.43
C PRO A 52 23.69 -14.38 -5.68
N ASP A 53 23.08 -13.71 -6.67
CA ASP A 53 23.76 -13.16 -7.84
C ASP A 53 24.25 -11.71 -7.64
N GLY A 54 23.99 -11.11 -6.47
CA GLY A 54 24.35 -9.75 -6.09
C GLY A 54 23.26 -8.71 -6.34
N SER A 55 22.18 -9.08 -7.03
CA SER A 55 21.09 -8.17 -7.37
C SER A 55 20.12 -7.97 -6.20
N VAL A 56 19.26 -6.95 -6.31
CA VAL A 56 18.16 -6.69 -5.38
C VAL A 56 16.86 -6.61 -6.18
N GLY A 57 15.86 -7.40 -5.80
CA GLY A 57 14.53 -7.39 -6.45
C GLY A 57 13.62 -6.25 -5.95
N LEU A 58 12.39 -6.20 -6.45
CA LEU A 58 11.45 -5.11 -6.14
C LEU A 58 10.99 -5.11 -4.66
N HIS A 59 10.91 -6.29 -4.06
CA HIS A 59 10.49 -6.51 -2.69
C HIS A 59 11.32 -7.62 -2.02
N GLU A 60 11.21 -7.75 -0.69
CA GLU A 60 12.05 -8.61 0.15
C GLU A 60 12.09 -10.07 -0.32
N GLU A 61 10.93 -10.65 -0.66
CA GLU A 61 10.84 -12.04 -1.15
C GLU A 61 10.99 -12.19 -2.68
N SER A 62 11.54 -11.18 -3.37
CA SER A 62 11.78 -11.28 -4.81
C SER A 62 12.80 -12.38 -5.10
N VAL A 63 12.46 -13.31 -6.00
CA VAL A 63 13.38 -14.37 -6.45
C VAL A 63 14.26 -13.96 -7.64
N ARG A 64 14.06 -12.75 -8.16
CA ARG A 64 14.80 -12.16 -9.28
C ARG A 64 15.14 -10.71 -8.96
N GLY A 65 16.35 -10.29 -9.34
CA GLY A 65 16.77 -8.90 -9.23
C GLY A 65 16.07 -7.98 -10.21
N ALA A 66 16.10 -6.68 -9.94
CA ALA A 66 15.72 -5.62 -10.87
C ALA A 66 16.81 -4.54 -10.92
N VAL A 67 17.05 -3.97 -12.10
CA VAL A 67 18.05 -2.91 -12.33
C VAL A 67 17.71 -1.67 -11.53
N PHE A 68 16.42 -1.30 -11.47
CA PHE A 68 15.92 -0.22 -10.64
C PHE A 68 16.40 -0.34 -9.19
N THR A 69 15.96 -1.37 -8.47
CA THR A 69 16.25 -1.54 -7.04
C THR A 69 17.72 -1.82 -6.78
N SER A 70 18.39 -2.61 -7.62
CA SER A 70 19.83 -2.85 -7.49
C SER A 70 20.63 -1.56 -7.61
N ALA A 71 20.34 -0.71 -8.60
CA ALA A 71 21.07 0.53 -8.80
C ALA A 71 20.88 1.51 -7.64
N ILE A 72 19.65 1.71 -7.16
CA ILE A 72 19.41 2.65 -6.05
C ILE A 72 19.93 2.12 -4.71
N SER A 73 19.90 0.80 -4.49
CA SER A 73 20.51 0.18 -3.30
C SER A 73 22.03 0.31 -3.31
N TYR A 74 22.67 0.08 -4.46
CA TYR A 74 24.10 0.32 -4.63
C TYR A 74 24.45 1.77 -4.29
N VAL A 75 23.72 2.72 -4.88
CA VAL A 75 23.91 4.15 -4.60
C VAL A 75 23.75 4.43 -3.11
N ALA A 76 22.67 3.98 -2.48
CA ALA A 76 22.43 4.21 -1.05
C ALA A 76 23.57 3.66 -0.17
N LEU A 77 24.09 2.46 -0.47
CA LEU A 77 25.25 1.90 0.23
C LEU A 77 26.50 2.77 0.07
N ARG A 78 26.76 3.27 -1.13
CA ARG A 78 27.89 4.21 -1.39
C ARG A 78 27.70 5.52 -0.64
N LEU A 79 26.48 6.06 -0.57
CA LEU A 79 26.16 7.28 0.20
C LEU A 79 26.31 7.08 1.72
N LEU A 80 26.16 5.85 2.21
CA LEU A 80 26.48 5.47 3.59
C LEU A 80 27.98 5.22 3.80
N GLY A 81 28.84 5.48 2.81
CA GLY A 81 30.30 5.35 2.95
C GLY A 81 30.86 3.95 2.71
N GLU A 82 30.04 2.97 2.30
CA GLU A 82 30.52 1.64 1.93
C GLU A 82 31.41 1.70 0.69
N LYS A 83 32.53 0.97 0.69
CA LYS A 83 33.51 1.00 -0.41
C LYS A 83 33.04 0.14 -1.59
N PRO A 84 33.31 0.55 -2.84
CA PRO A 84 32.89 -0.22 -4.03
C PRO A 84 33.61 -1.57 -4.14
N SER A 85 34.73 -1.75 -3.42
CA SER A 85 35.48 -3.01 -3.33
C SER A 85 34.90 -4.00 -2.32
N ARG A 86 33.90 -3.60 -1.52
CA ARG A 86 33.20 -4.53 -0.63
C ARG A 86 32.57 -5.66 -1.46
N PRO A 87 32.73 -6.95 -1.08
CA PRO A 87 32.30 -8.07 -1.91
C PRO A 87 30.83 -7.97 -2.38
N GLU A 88 29.93 -7.59 -1.48
CA GLU A 88 28.50 -7.42 -1.75
C GLU A 88 28.25 -6.32 -2.79
N LEU A 89 28.92 -5.17 -2.67
CA LEU A 89 28.79 -4.04 -3.60
C LEU A 89 29.45 -4.35 -4.96
N ALA A 90 30.61 -4.99 -4.97
CA ALA A 90 31.29 -5.40 -6.19
C ALA A 90 30.39 -6.33 -7.00
N LYS A 91 29.79 -7.33 -6.35
CA LYS A 91 28.85 -8.26 -6.98
C LYS A 91 27.60 -7.55 -7.53
N MET A 92 27.03 -6.62 -6.75
CA MET A 92 25.88 -5.83 -7.17
C MET A 92 26.20 -4.97 -8.39
N ARG A 93 27.35 -4.28 -8.41
CA ARG A 93 27.81 -3.48 -9.55
C ARG A 93 28.02 -4.33 -10.79
N ASP A 94 28.70 -5.46 -10.66
CA ASP A 94 28.97 -6.37 -11.79
C ASP A 94 27.67 -6.92 -12.37
N TRP A 95 26.66 -7.17 -11.53
CA TRP A 95 25.32 -7.55 -11.99
C TRP A 95 24.61 -6.41 -12.72
N ILE A 96 24.64 -5.18 -12.17
CA ILE A 96 24.04 -3.98 -12.79
C ILE A 96 24.62 -3.75 -14.19
N GLU A 97 25.94 -3.88 -14.33
CA GLU A 97 26.63 -3.75 -15.62
C GLU A 97 26.13 -4.80 -16.63
N LYS A 98 26.12 -6.08 -16.24
CA LYS A 98 25.63 -7.19 -17.07
C LYS A 98 24.16 -7.04 -17.45
N ALA A 99 23.33 -6.48 -16.57
CA ALA A 99 21.92 -6.22 -16.83
C ALA A 99 21.69 -5.01 -17.76
N GLY A 100 22.76 -4.31 -18.17
CA GLY A 100 22.73 -3.22 -19.15
C GLY A 100 22.75 -1.82 -18.54
N THR A 101 23.33 -1.68 -17.34
CA THR A 101 23.48 -0.42 -16.58
C THR A 101 22.14 0.23 -16.19
N PRO A 102 22.13 1.28 -15.35
CA PRO A 102 20.89 1.98 -14.99
C PRO A 102 20.17 2.65 -16.17
N VAL A 103 20.78 2.71 -17.36
CA VAL A 103 20.11 3.05 -18.63
C VAL A 103 18.83 2.23 -18.84
N LYS A 104 18.82 0.97 -18.38
CA LYS A 104 17.69 0.04 -18.51
C LYS A 104 16.80 -0.07 -17.26
N ALA A 105 16.99 0.78 -16.25
CA ALA A 105 16.16 0.77 -15.04
C ALA A 105 14.70 1.15 -15.33
N ALA A 106 13.75 0.69 -14.49
CA ALA A 106 12.38 1.19 -14.49
C ALA A 106 12.31 2.72 -14.30
N ALA A 107 11.19 3.33 -14.71
CA ALA A 107 10.99 4.78 -14.73
C ALA A 107 11.30 5.47 -13.39
N TRP A 108 10.92 4.87 -12.27
CA TRP A 108 11.18 5.42 -10.92
C TRP A 108 12.68 5.42 -10.57
N GLY A 109 13.43 4.42 -11.04
CA GLY A 109 14.89 4.36 -10.87
C GLY A 109 15.59 5.46 -11.64
N LYS A 110 15.24 5.62 -12.92
CA LYS A 110 15.75 6.72 -13.75
C LYS A 110 15.47 8.07 -13.11
N PHE A 111 14.26 8.26 -12.58
CA PHE A 111 13.84 9.50 -11.95
C PHE A 111 14.68 9.88 -10.72
N ILE A 112 14.85 8.96 -9.75
CA ILE A 112 15.63 9.28 -8.53
C ILE A 112 17.13 9.44 -8.83
N LEU A 113 17.67 8.64 -9.75
CA LEU A 113 19.04 8.83 -10.23
C LEU A 113 19.21 10.19 -10.92
N SER A 114 18.18 10.71 -11.60
CA SER A 114 18.23 12.07 -12.15
C SER A 114 18.29 13.16 -11.10
N ILE A 115 17.53 13.04 -10.01
CA ILE A 115 17.62 13.95 -8.86
C ILE A 115 19.04 13.97 -8.28
N LEU A 116 19.68 12.81 -8.16
CA LEU A 116 21.07 12.68 -7.69
C LEU A 116 22.12 13.12 -8.70
N ASN A 117 21.72 13.59 -9.88
CA ASN A 117 22.63 13.89 -10.97
C ASN A 117 23.43 12.64 -11.41
N LEU A 118 22.89 11.43 -11.29
CA LEU A 118 23.48 10.18 -11.77
C LEU A 118 22.80 9.69 -13.06
N TYR A 119 21.82 10.42 -13.58
CA TYR A 119 21.12 10.10 -14.82
C TYR A 119 20.59 11.40 -15.45
N ASP A 120 20.66 11.57 -16.77
CA ASP A 120 20.20 12.81 -17.41
C ASP A 120 18.67 12.86 -17.56
N TRP A 121 18.05 14.00 -17.27
CA TRP A 121 16.59 14.20 -17.38
C TRP A 121 16.05 13.93 -18.78
N SER A 122 16.86 14.09 -19.83
CA SER A 122 16.46 13.78 -21.21
C SER A 122 16.31 12.28 -21.46
N GLY A 123 16.78 11.40 -20.58
CA GLY A 123 16.51 9.96 -20.62
C GLY A 123 15.35 9.52 -19.73
N VAL A 124 14.60 10.44 -19.10
CA VAL A 124 13.47 10.12 -18.22
C VAL A 124 12.14 10.24 -18.99
N THR A 125 11.21 9.32 -18.72
CA THR A 125 9.83 9.36 -19.23
C THR A 125 9.13 10.65 -18.78
N PRO A 126 8.40 11.36 -19.66
CA PRO A 126 7.80 12.63 -19.30
C PRO A 126 6.78 12.58 -18.15
N VAL A 127 6.97 13.46 -17.16
CA VAL A 127 6.01 13.73 -16.08
C VAL A 127 5.75 15.25 -16.01
N PRO A 128 5.05 15.84 -17.01
CA PRO A 128 4.94 17.29 -17.10
C PRO A 128 4.04 17.88 -16.00
N PRO A 129 4.48 18.91 -15.25
CA PRO A 129 3.64 19.57 -14.26
C PRO A 129 2.46 20.33 -14.88
N GLU A 130 2.52 20.64 -16.17
CA GLU A 130 1.46 21.35 -16.89
C GLU A 130 0.13 20.59 -16.91
N LEU A 131 0.13 19.28 -16.65
CA LEU A 131 -1.10 18.51 -16.49
C LEU A 131 -2.00 19.07 -15.38
N TYR A 132 -1.42 19.71 -14.36
CA TYR A 132 -2.19 20.37 -13.29
C TYR A 132 -2.94 21.63 -13.76
N LEU A 133 -2.53 22.23 -14.89
CA LEU A 133 -3.18 23.42 -15.46
C LEU A 133 -4.33 23.06 -16.43
N LEU A 134 -4.47 21.80 -16.79
CA LEU A 134 -5.54 21.35 -17.68
C LEU A 134 -6.91 21.50 -17.01
N PRO A 135 -7.99 21.71 -17.79
CA PRO A 135 -9.34 21.63 -17.26
C PRO A 135 -9.60 20.28 -16.58
N LYS A 136 -10.31 20.29 -15.45
CA LYS A 136 -10.57 19.09 -14.62
C LYS A 136 -11.29 17.94 -15.36
N TRP A 137 -11.99 18.23 -16.46
CA TRP A 137 -12.66 17.22 -17.28
C TRP A 137 -11.72 16.47 -18.23
N VAL A 138 -10.47 16.94 -18.40
CA VAL A 138 -9.48 16.24 -19.24
C VAL A 138 -9.02 14.97 -18.50
N PRO A 139 -9.11 13.77 -19.12
CA PRO A 139 -8.86 12.51 -18.43
C PRO A 139 -7.48 12.42 -17.74
N VAL A 140 -6.42 12.92 -18.36
CA VAL A 140 -5.05 12.88 -17.81
C VAL A 140 -4.77 14.00 -16.79
N GLN A 141 -5.75 14.84 -16.46
CA GLN A 141 -5.62 15.82 -15.40
C GLN A 141 -5.52 15.07 -14.04
N PRO A 142 -4.58 15.42 -13.15
CA PRO A 142 -4.28 14.63 -11.96
C PRO A 142 -5.45 14.34 -11.01
N ILE A 143 -6.50 15.17 -10.95
CA ILE A 143 -7.72 14.93 -10.16
C ILE A 143 -8.44 13.64 -10.57
N ASN A 144 -8.23 13.17 -11.80
CA ASN A 144 -8.84 11.97 -12.37
C ASN A 144 -7.94 10.72 -12.23
N ILE A 145 -6.79 10.86 -11.57
CA ILE A 145 -5.85 9.77 -11.27
C ILE A 145 -6.02 9.39 -9.80
N SER A 146 -5.83 8.11 -9.45
CA SER A 146 -5.92 7.59 -8.08
C SER A 146 -5.16 8.47 -7.07
N GLY A 147 -5.69 8.58 -5.84
CA GLY A 147 -5.12 9.42 -4.79
C GLY A 147 -3.67 9.11 -4.47
N TYR A 148 -3.36 7.82 -4.34
CA TYR A 148 -2.01 7.36 -4.04
C TYR A 148 -1.03 7.68 -5.17
N VAL A 149 -1.37 7.40 -6.44
CA VAL A 149 -0.47 7.73 -7.56
C VAL A 149 -0.30 9.23 -7.71
N ARG A 150 -1.39 9.98 -7.57
CA ARG A 150 -1.38 11.44 -7.64
C ARG A 150 -0.39 12.04 -6.62
N ILE A 151 -0.37 11.56 -5.38
CA ILE A 151 0.50 12.13 -4.35
C ILE A 151 1.98 11.80 -4.56
N VAL A 152 2.30 10.65 -5.17
CA VAL A 152 3.67 10.28 -5.52
C VAL A 152 4.15 11.05 -6.76
N TYR A 153 3.31 11.13 -7.81
CA TYR A 153 3.68 11.80 -9.06
C TYR A 153 3.64 13.32 -8.95
N LEU A 154 3.00 13.90 -7.93
CA LEU A 154 2.99 15.34 -7.67
C LEU A 154 4.40 15.94 -7.53
N PRO A 155 5.25 15.52 -6.57
CA PRO A 155 6.61 16.01 -6.50
C PRO A 155 7.47 15.52 -7.67
N MET A 156 7.15 14.36 -8.28
CA MET A 156 7.85 13.93 -9.49
C MET A 156 7.66 14.91 -10.64
N ALA A 157 6.44 15.40 -10.83
CA ALA A 157 6.13 16.40 -11.85
C ALA A 157 6.85 17.73 -11.58
N TYR A 158 6.92 18.13 -10.31
CA TYR A 158 7.66 19.31 -9.88
C TYR A 158 9.16 19.20 -10.25
N PHE A 159 9.83 18.12 -9.84
CA PHE A 159 11.26 17.91 -10.14
C PHE A 159 11.52 17.75 -11.64
N TYR A 160 10.68 16.99 -12.34
CA TYR A 160 10.76 16.83 -13.78
C TYR A 160 10.68 18.19 -14.47
N GLY A 161 9.66 18.99 -14.16
CA GLY A 161 9.49 20.32 -14.75
C GLY A 161 10.65 21.29 -14.44
N ARG A 162 11.22 21.20 -13.23
CA ARG A 162 12.36 22.03 -12.80
C ARG A 162 13.69 21.57 -13.36
N ARG A 163 13.81 20.30 -13.77
CA ARG A 163 15.08 19.66 -14.18
C ARG A 163 16.16 19.79 -13.12
N TRP A 164 15.77 19.81 -11.85
CA TRP A 164 16.73 19.98 -10.77
C TRP A 164 17.59 18.73 -10.62
N GLN A 165 18.89 18.92 -10.42
CA GLN A 165 19.83 17.86 -10.12
C GLN A 165 20.72 18.32 -8.97
N ALA A 166 21.12 17.38 -8.12
CA ALA A 166 22.06 17.64 -7.04
C ALA A 166 23.40 18.15 -7.59
N PRO A 167 24.10 19.04 -6.85
CA PRO A 167 25.47 19.38 -7.17
C PRO A 167 26.33 18.12 -7.23
N LEU A 168 27.16 18.01 -8.28
CA LEU A 168 27.98 16.83 -8.51
C LEU A 168 29.25 16.89 -7.64
N ASP A 169 29.17 16.37 -6.43
CA ASP A 169 30.31 16.25 -5.50
C ASP A 169 31.26 15.08 -5.90
N PRO A 170 32.42 14.92 -5.24
CA PRO A 170 33.38 13.87 -5.58
C PRO A 170 32.80 12.44 -5.51
N LEU A 171 31.94 12.15 -4.54
CA LEU A 171 31.35 10.81 -4.37
C LEU A 171 30.37 10.50 -5.51
N LEU A 172 29.49 11.43 -5.85
CA LEU A 172 28.58 11.25 -6.98
C LEU A 172 29.32 11.12 -8.32
N ARG A 173 30.48 11.79 -8.50
CA ARG A 173 31.35 11.56 -9.68
C ARG A 173 31.91 10.14 -9.73
N GLU A 174 32.31 9.60 -8.58
CA GLU A 174 32.80 8.22 -8.48
C GLU A 174 31.67 7.24 -8.85
N ILE A 175 30.51 7.39 -8.22
CA ILE A 175 29.33 6.56 -8.47
C ILE A 175 28.89 6.60 -9.95
N ARG A 176 28.97 7.77 -10.62
CA ARG A 176 28.72 7.84 -12.07
C ARG A 176 29.63 6.92 -12.88
N ARG A 177 30.92 6.88 -12.55
CA ARG A 177 31.90 6.02 -13.25
C ARG A 177 31.65 4.55 -12.93
N GLU A 178 31.25 4.24 -11.70
CA GLU A 178 30.89 2.89 -11.26
C GLU A 178 29.64 2.36 -11.99
N LEU A 179 28.61 3.19 -12.19
CA LEU A 179 27.35 2.81 -12.82
C LEU A 179 27.37 2.83 -14.35
N PHE A 180 28.24 3.64 -14.95
CA PHE A 180 28.34 3.82 -16.40
C PHE A 180 29.80 3.71 -16.86
N PRO A 181 30.36 2.50 -16.91
CA PRO A 181 31.76 2.26 -17.29
C PRO A 181 32.07 2.75 -18.72
N GLN A 182 31.07 2.81 -19.61
CA GLN A 182 31.19 3.40 -20.95
C GLN A 182 31.43 4.92 -20.96
N GLY A 183 31.29 5.59 -19.81
CA GLY A 183 31.41 7.04 -19.68
C GLY A 183 30.05 7.75 -19.77
N PHE A 184 29.75 8.56 -18.76
CA PHE A 184 28.48 9.27 -18.62
C PHE A 184 28.14 10.19 -19.81
N ASP A 185 29.13 10.91 -20.33
CA ASP A 185 28.94 11.89 -21.41
C ASP A 185 28.83 11.25 -22.81
N GLN A 186 29.10 9.94 -22.92
CA GLN A 186 28.99 9.19 -24.18
C GLN A 186 27.58 8.63 -24.41
N ILE A 187 26.70 8.71 -23.40
CA ILE A 187 25.36 8.14 -23.45
C ILE A 187 24.41 9.10 -24.18
N ASP A 188 23.73 8.59 -25.21
CA ASP A 188 22.63 9.31 -25.87
C ASP A 188 21.34 9.12 -25.07
N TRP A 189 21.24 9.85 -23.96
CA TRP A 189 20.14 9.75 -22.99
C TRP A 189 18.73 9.77 -23.61
N PRO A 190 18.42 10.65 -24.60
CA PRO A 190 17.12 10.65 -25.26
C PRO A 190 16.70 9.32 -25.89
N LYS A 191 17.64 8.48 -26.34
CA LYS A 191 17.36 7.16 -26.94
C LYS A 191 16.94 6.14 -25.89
N HIS A 192 17.40 6.30 -24.65
CA HIS A 192 17.21 5.31 -23.60
C HIS A 192 15.99 5.55 -22.71
N ARG A 193 15.09 6.48 -23.07
CA ARG A 193 13.85 6.71 -22.30
C ARG A 193 13.01 5.44 -22.14
N ALA A 194 12.79 4.72 -23.24
CA ALA A 194 11.97 3.52 -23.30
C ALA A 194 12.78 2.23 -23.09
N ASP A 195 14.11 2.32 -22.97
CA ASP A 195 14.94 1.15 -22.69
C ASP A 195 14.64 0.62 -21.30
N LEU A 196 14.36 -0.68 -21.22
CA LEU A 196 13.95 -1.35 -19.99
C LEU A 196 14.53 -2.76 -19.97
N ALA A 197 15.11 -3.15 -18.83
CA ALA A 197 15.57 -4.50 -18.63
C ALA A 197 14.37 -5.45 -18.52
N SER A 198 14.50 -6.69 -18.99
CA SER A 198 13.43 -7.70 -18.84
C SER A 198 13.06 -7.96 -17.38
N THR A 199 14.00 -7.74 -16.46
CA THR A 199 13.81 -7.83 -15.01
C THR A 199 12.93 -6.73 -14.43
N ASP A 200 12.86 -5.58 -15.10
CA ASP A 200 12.12 -4.39 -14.67
C ASP A 200 10.79 -4.25 -15.42
N HIS A 201 10.56 -5.11 -16.42
CA HIS A 201 9.38 -5.13 -17.26
C HIS A 201 8.32 -6.08 -16.68
N ILE A 202 7.81 -5.75 -15.49
CA ILE A 202 6.79 -6.55 -14.79
C ILE A 202 5.41 -6.29 -15.39
N VAL A 203 5.11 -5.03 -15.69
CA VAL A 203 3.84 -4.59 -16.28
C VAL A 203 4.11 -4.04 -17.67
N PRO A 204 3.63 -4.73 -18.72
CA PRO A 204 3.87 -4.29 -20.08
C PRO A 204 3.26 -2.93 -20.40
N GLU A 205 4.03 -2.06 -21.04
CA GLU A 205 3.49 -0.82 -21.58
C GLU A 205 2.44 -1.10 -22.66
N THR A 206 1.34 -0.36 -22.62
CA THR A 206 0.36 -0.41 -23.69
C THR A 206 0.86 0.30 -24.95
N LEU A 207 0.29 -0.06 -26.11
CA LEU A 207 0.53 0.66 -27.37
C LEU A 207 0.24 2.17 -27.24
N LEU A 208 -0.73 2.54 -26.40
CA LEU A 208 -1.12 3.92 -26.19
C LEU A 208 0.00 4.74 -25.53
N VAL A 209 0.67 4.19 -24.51
CA VAL A 209 1.84 4.83 -23.88
C VAL A 209 2.99 4.97 -24.87
N ARG A 210 3.27 3.91 -25.63
CA ARG A 210 4.34 3.89 -26.64
C ARG A 210 4.17 4.96 -27.72
N ILE A 211 2.93 5.31 -28.06
CA ILE A 211 2.61 6.39 -29.01
C ILE A 211 2.55 7.76 -28.31
N ALA A 212 1.91 7.85 -27.14
CA ALA A 212 1.68 9.11 -26.45
C ALA A 212 2.99 9.73 -25.93
N MET A 213 3.91 8.94 -25.38
CA MET A 213 5.13 9.46 -24.74
C MET A 213 6.07 10.20 -25.73
N PRO A 214 6.31 9.71 -26.96
CA PRO A 214 7.02 10.47 -27.99
C PRO A 214 6.34 11.81 -28.35
N ILE A 215 5.00 11.85 -28.38
CA ILE A 215 4.23 13.06 -28.67
C ILE A 215 4.36 14.05 -27.52
N VAL A 216 4.15 13.62 -26.28
CA VAL A 216 4.33 14.46 -25.09
C VAL A 216 5.72 15.07 -25.07
N ARG A 217 6.76 14.27 -25.36
CA ARG A 217 8.14 14.75 -25.48
C ARG A 217 8.29 15.84 -26.55
N TYR A 218 7.70 15.63 -27.73
CA TYR A 218 7.78 16.61 -28.81
C TYR A 218 7.10 17.92 -28.41
N LEU A 219 5.90 17.83 -27.83
CA LEU A 219 5.14 18.98 -27.36
C LEU A 219 5.82 19.71 -26.20
N GLU A 220 6.52 18.98 -25.33
CA GLU A 220 7.19 19.55 -24.15
C GLU A 220 8.19 20.65 -24.53
N LYS A 221 8.89 20.50 -25.67
CA LYS A 221 9.87 21.47 -26.18
C LYS A 221 9.26 22.84 -26.49
N TRP A 222 7.96 22.88 -26.73
CA TRP A 222 7.22 24.07 -27.13
C TRP A 222 6.44 24.71 -25.97
N ILE A 223 6.50 24.13 -24.77
CA ILE A 223 5.81 24.68 -23.60
C ILE A 223 6.48 26.01 -23.22
N PRO A 224 5.73 27.13 -23.22
CA PRO A 224 6.30 28.42 -22.83
C PRO A 224 6.82 28.40 -21.39
N SER A 225 7.96 29.05 -21.15
CA SER A 225 8.57 29.10 -19.82
C SER A 225 7.64 29.71 -18.75
N SER A 226 6.74 30.61 -19.14
CA SER A 226 5.71 31.19 -18.26
C SER A 226 4.67 30.14 -17.81
N VAL A 227 4.26 29.24 -18.70
CA VAL A 227 3.35 28.13 -18.40
C VAL A 227 4.04 27.14 -17.46
N ARG A 228 5.30 26.77 -17.75
CA ARG A 228 6.11 25.91 -16.88
C ARG A 228 6.25 26.50 -15.47
N ARG A 229 6.57 27.79 -15.35
CA ARG A 229 6.65 28.47 -14.04
C ARG A 229 5.32 28.46 -13.28
N LYS A 230 4.21 28.67 -13.98
CA LYS A 230 2.86 28.60 -13.37
C LYS A 230 2.56 27.19 -12.87
N ALA A 231 2.85 26.18 -13.69
CA ALA A 231 2.67 24.78 -13.34
C ALA A 231 3.51 24.38 -12.13
N LEU A 232 4.80 24.76 -12.10
CA LEU A 232 5.70 24.50 -10.98
C LEU A 232 5.21 25.14 -9.67
N ARG A 233 4.74 26.39 -9.73
CA ARG A 233 4.15 27.08 -8.57
C ARG A 233 2.93 26.32 -8.05
N LEU A 234 2.03 25.91 -8.94
CA LEU A 234 0.83 25.15 -8.55
C LEU A 234 1.19 23.79 -7.95
N THR A 235 2.11 23.04 -8.56
CA THR A 235 2.54 21.75 -8.00
C THR A 235 3.20 21.91 -6.64
N TYR A 236 4.01 22.96 -6.43
CA TYR A 236 4.61 23.21 -5.12
C TYR A 236 3.58 23.65 -4.08
N GLU A 237 2.56 24.41 -4.48
CA GLU A 237 1.42 24.75 -3.62
C GLU A 237 0.68 23.50 -3.14
N HIS A 238 0.43 22.53 -4.03
CA HIS A 238 -0.15 21.23 -3.66
C HIS A 238 0.76 20.42 -2.71
N ILE A 239 2.09 20.48 -2.90
CA ILE A 239 3.06 19.84 -1.99
C ILE A 239 2.96 20.44 -0.59
N CYS A 240 3.00 21.77 -0.49
CA CYS A 240 2.86 22.48 0.79
C CYS A 240 1.53 22.15 1.48
N TYR A 241 0.44 22.12 0.71
CA TYR A 241 -0.87 21.77 1.25
C TYR A 241 -0.89 20.35 1.83
N GLU A 242 -0.43 19.36 1.07
CA GLU A 242 -0.38 17.96 1.56
C GLU A 242 0.40 17.86 2.87
N ASP A 243 1.56 18.51 2.93
CA ASP A 243 2.44 18.48 4.09
C ASP A 243 1.80 19.18 5.30
N GLU A 244 1.18 20.34 5.13
CA GLU A 244 0.48 21.04 6.20
C GLU A 244 -0.72 20.24 6.75
N GLN A 245 -1.48 19.58 5.87
CA GLN A 245 -2.70 18.87 6.26
C GLN A 245 -2.47 17.48 6.85
N SER A 246 -1.27 16.92 6.66
CA SER A 246 -0.86 15.61 7.18
C SER A 246 0.21 15.71 8.27
N ASP A 247 0.44 16.92 8.80
CA ASP A 247 1.51 17.20 9.75
C ASP A 247 2.89 16.70 9.27
N TYR A 248 3.17 16.82 7.98
CA TYR A 248 4.39 16.37 7.28
C TYR A 248 4.65 14.86 7.34
N ILE A 249 3.71 14.07 7.89
CA ILE A 249 3.73 12.61 7.82
C ILE A 249 3.49 12.19 6.38
N ARG A 250 2.39 12.71 5.80
CA ARG A 250 1.91 12.43 4.43
C ARG A 250 1.51 10.98 4.23
N GLN A 251 1.00 10.65 3.04
CA GLN A 251 0.46 9.32 2.77
C GLN A 251 1.52 8.20 2.78
N ALA A 252 2.65 8.37 2.09
CA ALA A 252 3.62 7.31 1.84
C ALA A 252 5.07 7.79 2.03
N PRO A 253 6.03 6.89 2.32
CA PRO A 253 7.45 7.24 2.46
C PRO A 253 8.02 7.89 1.18
N VAL A 254 7.51 7.52 0.00
CA VAL A 254 7.98 8.04 -1.29
C VAL A 254 7.70 9.53 -1.42
N ASN A 255 6.45 9.95 -1.25
CA ASN A 255 6.13 11.37 -1.31
C ASN A 255 6.66 12.13 -0.09
N ALA A 256 6.83 11.47 1.07
CA ALA A 256 7.54 12.07 2.19
C ALA A 256 8.98 12.45 1.86
N CYS A 257 9.74 11.54 1.26
CA CYS A 257 11.09 11.84 0.84
C CYS A 257 11.13 12.95 -0.24
N TYR A 258 10.29 12.85 -1.28
CA TYR A 258 10.31 13.83 -2.36
C TYR A 258 9.80 15.22 -1.97
N ASN A 259 8.76 15.33 -1.15
CA ASN A 259 8.27 16.62 -0.67
C ASN A 259 9.33 17.30 0.20
N THR A 260 10.02 16.53 1.06
CA THR A 260 11.14 17.03 1.86
C THR A 260 12.25 17.61 0.98
N LEU A 261 12.61 16.88 -0.09
CA LEU A 261 13.58 17.37 -1.08
C LEU A 261 13.07 18.62 -1.82
N ALA A 262 11.78 18.70 -2.15
CA ALA A 262 11.21 19.87 -2.80
C ALA A 262 11.32 21.12 -1.89
N HIS A 263 11.06 20.97 -0.58
CA HIS A 263 11.26 22.04 0.39
C HIS A 263 12.74 22.45 0.52
N PHE A 264 13.66 21.49 0.50
CA PHE A 264 15.10 21.77 0.49
C PHE A 264 15.52 22.58 -0.74
N VAL A 265 15.06 22.20 -1.93
CA VAL A 265 15.34 22.92 -3.18
C VAL A 265 14.74 24.33 -3.22
N GLU A 266 13.63 24.55 -2.53
CA GLU A 266 12.99 25.86 -2.38
C GLU A 266 13.56 26.68 -1.21
N GLY A 267 14.58 26.18 -0.50
CA GLY A 267 15.21 26.88 0.62
C GLY A 267 14.32 27.02 1.85
N GLN A 268 13.27 26.21 1.99
CA GLN A 268 12.31 26.27 3.10
C GLN A 268 12.83 25.48 4.31
N THR A 269 13.80 26.05 5.03
CA THR A 269 14.48 25.39 6.16
C THR A 269 13.54 24.91 7.26
N SER A 270 12.51 25.67 7.61
CA SER A 270 11.51 25.28 8.62
C SER A 270 10.68 24.07 8.20
N ARG A 271 10.29 23.99 6.92
CA ARG A 271 9.54 22.85 6.37
C ARG A 271 10.40 21.60 6.28
N VAL A 272 11.68 21.75 5.95
CA VAL A 272 12.65 20.65 5.98
C VAL A 272 12.82 20.14 7.40
N ALA A 273 13.00 21.03 8.39
CA ALA A 273 13.11 20.64 9.79
C ALA A 273 11.85 19.89 10.27
N ARG A 274 10.66 20.41 9.97
CA ARG A 274 9.39 19.74 10.31
C ARG A 274 9.25 18.37 9.63
N SER A 275 9.72 18.24 8.40
CA SER A 275 9.75 16.94 7.71
C SER A 275 10.64 15.93 8.44
N TRP A 276 11.80 16.35 8.94
CA TRP A 276 12.74 15.50 9.66
C TRP A 276 12.26 15.09 11.06
N GLU A 277 11.34 15.86 11.66
CA GLU A 277 10.64 15.43 12.88
C GLU A 277 9.70 14.23 12.63
N GLN A 278 9.27 14.00 11.38
CA GLN A 278 8.30 12.97 11.01
C GLN A 278 8.90 11.81 10.21
N LEU A 279 9.87 12.07 9.34
CA LEU A 279 10.50 11.06 8.47
C LEU A 279 10.97 9.80 9.22
N PRO A 280 11.60 9.89 10.42
CA PRO A 280 12.01 8.71 11.17
C PRO A 280 10.86 7.75 11.54
N ARG A 281 9.59 8.21 11.53
CA ARG A 281 8.41 7.34 11.74
C ARG A 281 8.26 6.27 10.67
N TYR A 282 8.81 6.48 9.48
CA TYR A 282 8.81 5.47 8.43
C TYR A 282 9.88 4.39 8.64
N LEU A 283 10.78 4.54 9.61
CA LEU A 283 11.78 3.52 9.90
C LEU A 283 11.25 2.50 10.91
N TRP A 284 11.47 1.23 10.61
CA TRP A 284 11.29 0.14 11.56
C TRP A 284 12.65 -0.37 12.04
N ASN A 285 12.79 -0.48 13.35
CA ASN A 285 13.99 -0.97 14.00
C ASN A 285 13.86 -2.48 14.24
N HIS A 286 14.35 -3.30 13.31
CA HIS A 286 14.58 -4.72 13.60
C HIS A 286 15.77 -4.89 14.54
N PRO A 287 15.88 -6.01 15.28
CA PRO A 287 17.01 -6.26 16.17
C PRO A 287 18.38 -6.20 15.47
N ASP A 288 18.43 -6.60 14.20
CA ASP A 288 19.63 -6.79 13.38
C ASP A 288 19.81 -5.73 12.28
N HIS A 289 18.73 -5.05 11.86
CA HIS A 289 18.78 -4.06 10.79
C HIS A 289 17.72 -2.96 10.92
N ILE A 290 17.80 -1.93 10.08
CA ILE A 290 16.75 -0.93 9.89
C ILE A 290 16.07 -1.18 8.56
N ALA A 291 14.74 -1.13 8.56
CA ALA A 291 13.92 -1.22 7.35
C ALA A 291 13.04 0.03 7.21
N CYS A 292 12.54 0.30 6.00
CA CYS A 292 11.60 1.38 5.74
C CYS A 292 10.20 0.80 5.51
N GLN A 293 9.22 1.34 6.20
CA GLN A 293 7.83 0.91 6.18
C GLN A 293 7.06 1.57 5.04
N GLY A 294 6.05 0.89 4.48
CA GLY A 294 5.19 1.43 3.42
C GLY A 294 4.18 2.50 3.87
N PHE A 295 3.89 2.54 5.18
CA PHE A 295 3.17 3.57 5.91
C PHE A 295 3.92 3.79 7.24
N THR A 296 3.62 4.84 8.00
CA THR A 296 4.26 5.02 9.32
C THR A 296 3.95 3.88 10.31
N SER A 297 2.83 3.18 10.12
CA SER A 297 2.48 1.94 10.80
C SER A 297 1.22 1.34 10.16
N SER A 298 0.79 0.17 10.65
CA SER A 298 -0.51 -0.47 10.39
C SER A 298 -1.42 -0.43 11.63
N LYS A 299 -1.19 0.48 12.58
CA LYS A 299 -1.76 0.40 13.94
C LYS A 299 -3.28 0.36 13.99
N VAL A 300 -3.95 1.28 13.29
CA VAL A 300 -5.43 1.30 13.26
C VAL A 300 -5.98 0.03 12.64
N TRP A 301 -5.40 -0.40 11.52
CA TRP A 301 -5.77 -1.63 10.82
C TRP A 301 -5.61 -2.88 11.70
N ASP A 302 -4.44 -3.06 12.28
CA ASP A 302 -4.12 -4.22 13.13
C ASP A 302 -4.99 -4.24 14.40
N THR A 303 -5.21 -3.07 15.00
CA THR A 303 -6.04 -2.94 16.21
C THR A 303 -7.49 -3.31 15.91
N ALA A 304 -8.05 -2.82 14.80
CA ALA A 304 -9.42 -3.15 14.40
C ALA A 304 -9.62 -4.66 14.22
N PHE A 305 -8.75 -5.34 13.46
CA PHE A 305 -8.88 -6.78 13.27
C PHE A 305 -8.66 -7.59 14.56
N THR A 306 -7.72 -7.16 15.41
CA THR A 306 -7.48 -7.82 16.70
C THR A 306 -8.72 -7.79 17.58
N LEU A 307 -9.33 -6.61 17.70
CA LEU A 307 -10.53 -6.41 18.49
C LEU A 307 -11.68 -7.26 17.96
N GLN A 308 -11.83 -7.37 16.64
CA GLN A 308 -12.84 -8.26 16.08
C GLN A 308 -12.61 -9.73 16.46
N GLY A 309 -11.36 -10.21 16.53
CA GLY A 309 -11.08 -11.55 17.04
C GLY A 309 -11.45 -11.69 18.52
N MET A 310 -11.01 -10.76 19.36
CA MET A 310 -11.20 -10.80 20.82
C MET A 310 -12.66 -10.65 21.24
N THR A 311 -13.44 -9.83 20.52
CA THR A 311 -14.85 -9.57 20.84
C THR A 311 -15.79 -10.73 20.51
N HIS A 312 -15.33 -11.71 19.74
CA HIS A 312 -16.07 -12.96 19.51
C HIS A 312 -15.75 -14.04 20.57
N LEU A 313 -14.85 -13.78 21.53
CA LEU A 313 -14.60 -14.70 22.63
C LEU A 313 -15.72 -14.64 23.66
N GLU A 314 -15.93 -15.75 24.37
CA GLU A 314 -16.76 -15.77 25.57
C GLU A 314 -16.26 -14.72 26.59
N PRO A 315 -17.15 -13.98 27.28
CA PRO A 315 -16.75 -12.91 28.20
C PRO A 315 -15.82 -13.33 29.35
N SER A 316 -15.78 -14.62 29.68
CA SER A 316 -14.87 -15.22 30.67
C SER A 316 -13.45 -15.41 30.13
N LEU A 317 -13.28 -15.55 28.82
CA LEU A 317 -11.99 -15.74 28.13
C LEU A 317 -11.45 -14.44 27.53
N ALA A 318 -12.33 -13.48 27.26
CA ALA A 318 -11.98 -12.23 26.62
C ALA A 318 -11.09 -11.34 27.52
N PRO A 319 -9.95 -10.83 27.01
CA PRO A 319 -9.08 -9.92 27.77
C PRO A 319 -9.68 -8.51 27.83
N LYS A 320 -10.65 -8.30 28.73
CA LYS A 320 -11.48 -7.08 28.81
C LYS A 320 -10.67 -5.78 28.80
N GLN A 321 -9.60 -5.71 29.60
CA GLN A 321 -8.75 -4.51 29.67
C GLN A 321 -8.07 -4.23 28.31
N SER A 322 -7.54 -5.25 27.65
CA SER A 322 -6.94 -5.08 26.32
C SER A 322 -7.97 -4.62 25.28
N ILE A 323 -9.20 -5.14 25.33
CA ILE A 323 -10.30 -4.70 24.45
C ILE A 323 -10.62 -3.22 24.69
N GLN A 324 -10.73 -2.80 25.95
CA GLN A 324 -11.02 -1.42 26.33
C GLN A 324 -9.93 -0.46 25.84
N GLU A 325 -8.65 -0.80 26.05
CA GLU A 325 -7.53 0.01 25.57
C GLU A 325 -7.45 0.09 24.04
N GLY A 326 -7.73 -1.01 23.33
CA GLY A 326 -7.80 -1.00 21.88
C GLY A 326 -8.96 -0.15 21.35
N CYS A 327 -10.13 -0.20 22.00
CA CYS A 327 -11.27 0.64 21.64
C CYS A 327 -10.97 2.12 21.89
N ARG A 328 -10.31 2.44 23.02
CA ARG A 328 -9.81 3.79 23.32
C ARG A 328 -8.88 4.27 22.21
N TYR A 329 -7.91 3.45 21.82
CA TYR A 329 -7.00 3.77 20.73
C TYR A 329 -7.73 4.07 19.42
N LEU A 330 -8.70 3.24 19.01
CA LEU A 330 -9.48 3.50 17.80
C LEU A 330 -10.27 4.81 17.92
N VAL A 331 -10.96 5.05 19.03
CA VAL A 331 -11.71 6.29 19.25
C VAL A 331 -10.82 7.53 19.13
N GLU A 332 -9.64 7.51 19.76
CA GLU A 332 -8.67 8.61 19.69
C GLU A 332 -8.09 8.81 18.28
N ASN A 333 -8.10 7.76 17.45
CA ASN A 333 -7.55 7.78 16.11
C ASN A 333 -8.56 8.04 14.97
N GLN A 334 -9.83 8.32 15.29
CA GLN A 334 -10.78 8.82 14.29
C GLN A 334 -10.35 10.23 13.84
N VAL A 335 -10.37 10.49 12.54
CA VAL A 335 -10.15 11.85 12.01
C VAL A 335 -11.38 12.72 12.30
N ILE A 336 -11.28 13.71 13.19
CA ILE A 336 -12.44 14.52 13.60
C ILE A 336 -12.54 15.87 12.87
N ASP A 337 -11.49 16.26 12.18
CA ASP A 337 -11.35 17.55 11.49
C ASP A 337 -11.39 17.38 9.96
N GLU A 338 -11.98 18.36 9.29
CA GLU A 338 -12.05 18.39 7.83
C GLU A 338 -10.93 19.27 7.26
N LEU A 339 -10.57 18.99 6.00
CA LEU A 339 -9.56 19.73 5.26
C LEU A 339 -10.06 21.14 4.86
N PRO A 340 -9.18 22.16 4.84
CA PRO A 340 -9.48 23.45 4.23
C PRO A 340 -9.42 23.36 2.70
N ASP A 341 -10.44 23.80 1.97
CA ASP A 341 -10.50 23.79 0.49
C ASP A 341 -10.11 22.46 -0.22
N PRO A 342 -10.62 21.29 0.21
CA PRO A 342 -10.15 19.99 -0.28
C PRO A 342 -10.30 19.81 -1.80
N ARG A 343 -11.33 20.43 -2.41
CA ARG A 343 -11.59 20.36 -3.85
C ARG A 343 -10.53 21.05 -4.72
N ARG A 344 -9.83 22.06 -4.18
CA ARG A 344 -8.71 22.72 -4.88
C ARG A 344 -7.54 21.76 -5.01
N TYR A 345 -7.27 21.02 -3.94
CA TYR A 345 -6.11 20.15 -3.80
C TYR A 345 -6.39 18.67 -4.09
N HIS A 346 -7.53 18.38 -4.70
CA HIS A 346 -7.92 17.03 -5.12
C HIS A 346 -8.00 16.06 -3.93
N ARG A 347 -8.46 16.52 -2.77
CA ARG A 347 -8.74 15.65 -1.61
C ARG A 347 -10.24 15.39 -1.49
N LEU A 348 -10.58 14.18 -1.05
CA LEU A 348 -11.93 13.84 -0.60
C LEU A 348 -12.13 14.27 0.86
N PRO A 349 -13.39 14.40 1.32
CA PRO A 349 -13.71 14.61 2.73
C PRO A 349 -13.07 13.54 3.59
N ARG A 350 -12.45 13.90 4.72
CA ARG A 350 -11.76 12.92 5.59
C ARG A 350 -12.40 12.73 6.95
N LYS A 351 -13.23 13.69 7.38
CA LYS A 351 -13.83 13.67 8.71
C LYS A 351 -14.68 12.42 8.92
N GLY A 352 -14.53 11.81 10.09
CA GLY A 352 -15.23 10.61 10.53
C GLY A 352 -14.53 9.31 10.12
N GLY A 353 -13.63 9.35 9.13
CA GLY A 353 -12.91 8.17 8.71
C GLY A 353 -11.72 7.82 9.61
N TRP A 354 -11.23 6.60 9.43
CA TRP A 354 -10.00 6.10 10.04
C TRP A 354 -8.93 5.89 8.98
N PRO A 355 -7.69 6.33 9.22
CA PRO A 355 -6.56 6.02 8.36
C PRO A 355 -6.05 4.59 8.61
N PHE A 356 -5.14 4.12 7.76
CA PHE A 356 -4.44 2.84 7.98
C PHE A 356 -3.52 2.84 9.20
N SER A 357 -2.79 3.96 9.40
CA SER A 357 -1.75 4.09 10.41
C SER A 357 -2.25 4.74 11.70
N GLU A 358 -2.28 6.07 11.75
CA GLU A 358 -2.63 6.89 12.91
C GLU A 358 -3.34 8.19 12.46
N ARG A 359 -4.18 8.78 13.31
CA ARG A 359 -5.01 9.95 12.95
C ARG A 359 -4.25 11.08 12.27
N LYS A 360 -3.04 11.38 12.75
CA LYS A 360 -2.24 12.51 12.27
C LYS A 360 -1.86 12.38 10.79
N ASN A 361 -1.74 11.17 10.25
CA ASN A 361 -1.53 10.95 8.82
C ASN A 361 -2.69 11.54 7.98
N GLY A 362 -3.92 11.51 8.50
CA GLY A 362 -5.05 12.25 7.94
C GLY A 362 -5.57 11.73 6.60
N TRP A 363 -5.11 10.56 6.12
CA TRP A 363 -5.65 9.87 4.95
C TRP A 363 -6.59 8.75 5.39
N SER A 364 -7.87 9.10 5.59
CA SER A 364 -8.92 8.13 5.91
C SER A 364 -9.14 7.15 4.75
N ILE A 365 -9.42 5.89 5.08
CA ILE A 365 -9.60 4.78 4.14
C ILE A 365 -10.92 4.06 4.43
N ALA A 366 -11.66 3.70 3.38
CA ALA A 366 -13.01 3.15 3.50
C ALA A 366 -13.07 1.84 4.32
N ASP A 367 -12.17 0.90 4.05
CA ASP A 367 -12.11 -0.37 4.76
C ASP A 367 -11.57 -0.21 6.19
N CYS A 368 -10.54 0.61 6.42
CA CYS A 368 -10.05 0.91 7.77
C CYS A 368 -11.17 1.50 8.65
N THR A 369 -12.01 2.36 8.06
CA THR A 369 -13.20 2.90 8.73
C THR A 369 -14.23 1.80 9.00
N ALA A 370 -14.51 0.93 8.04
CA ALA A 370 -15.46 -0.17 8.18
C ALA A 370 -15.04 -1.16 9.28
N GLU A 371 -13.77 -1.59 9.27
CA GLU A 371 -13.23 -2.53 10.24
C GLU A 371 -13.16 -1.92 11.65
N SER A 372 -12.87 -0.61 11.76
CA SER A 372 -12.91 0.12 13.03
C SER A 372 -14.33 0.21 13.59
N LEU A 373 -15.32 0.49 12.74
CA LEU A 373 -16.74 0.50 13.15
C LEU A 373 -17.20 -0.89 13.60
N LEU A 374 -16.85 -1.94 12.85
CA LEU A 374 -17.13 -3.33 13.23
C LEU A 374 -16.55 -3.66 14.61
N ALA A 375 -15.28 -3.33 14.84
CA ALA A 375 -14.60 -3.55 16.11
C ALA A 375 -15.29 -2.80 17.28
N LEU A 376 -15.55 -1.50 17.11
CA LEU A 376 -16.14 -0.66 18.16
C LEU A 376 -17.56 -1.10 18.52
N ILE A 377 -18.38 -1.45 17.53
CA ILE A 377 -19.76 -1.90 17.77
C ILE A 377 -19.75 -3.29 18.44
N ALA A 378 -18.91 -4.22 17.96
CA ALA A 378 -18.78 -5.56 18.54
C ALA A 378 -18.23 -5.53 19.97
N ALA A 379 -17.44 -4.51 20.33
CA ALA A 379 -16.88 -4.36 21.66
C ALA A 379 -17.87 -3.91 22.74
N LYS A 380 -19.09 -3.49 22.37
CA LYS A 380 -20.12 -2.98 23.29
C LYS A 380 -20.30 -3.80 24.59
N PRO A 381 -20.28 -5.15 24.61
CA PRO A 381 -20.42 -5.94 25.84
C PRO A 381 -19.21 -5.87 26.79
N PHE A 382 -18.06 -5.37 26.33
CA PHE A 382 -16.80 -5.32 27.06
C PHE A 382 -16.45 -3.91 27.57
N LEU A 383 -17.21 -2.90 27.15
CA LEU A 383 -17.00 -1.51 27.52
C LEU A 383 -17.91 -1.12 28.70
N SER A 384 -17.42 -0.24 29.57
CA SER A 384 -18.23 0.36 30.63
C SER A 384 -19.33 1.26 30.07
N GLN A 385 -19.04 1.93 28.95
CA GLN A 385 -19.99 2.70 28.16
C GLN A 385 -19.79 2.38 26.68
N PRO A 386 -20.87 2.23 25.90
CA PRO A 386 -20.77 2.08 24.45
C PRO A 386 -20.02 3.26 23.81
N THR A 387 -19.41 3.01 22.65
CA THR A 387 -18.84 4.06 21.81
C THR A 387 -19.88 5.15 21.54
N SER A 388 -19.45 6.41 21.63
CA SER A 388 -20.31 7.57 21.40
C SER A 388 -21.03 7.48 20.03
N PRO A 389 -22.34 7.71 19.96
CA PRO A 389 -23.08 7.71 18.71
C PRO A 389 -22.50 8.65 17.64
N ASN A 390 -21.92 9.79 18.04
CA ASN A 390 -21.33 10.74 17.10
C ASN A 390 -20.12 10.16 16.35
N ILE A 391 -19.31 9.32 17.01
CA ILE A 391 -18.16 8.64 16.40
C ILE A 391 -18.65 7.68 15.32
N LEU A 392 -19.70 6.91 15.64
CA LEU A 392 -20.30 5.94 14.73
C LEU A 392 -20.99 6.64 13.55
N GLU A 393 -21.71 7.73 13.81
CA GLU A 393 -22.39 8.53 12.78
C GLU A 393 -21.40 9.20 11.83
N ASP A 394 -20.33 9.82 12.35
CA ASP A 394 -19.30 10.43 11.50
C ASP A 394 -18.58 9.37 10.65
N GLY A 395 -18.28 8.19 11.21
CA GLY A 395 -17.73 7.05 10.46
C GLY A 395 -18.66 6.53 9.36
N LEU A 396 -19.96 6.43 9.65
CA LEU A 396 -20.99 6.08 8.68
C LEU A 396 -21.04 7.10 7.53
N ARG A 397 -21.08 8.40 7.86
CA ARG A 397 -21.12 9.48 6.86
C ARG A 397 -19.88 9.45 5.96
N PHE A 398 -18.71 9.17 6.52
CA PHE A 398 -17.48 8.99 5.75
C PHE A 398 -17.62 7.86 4.72
N ILE A 399 -17.95 6.63 5.14
CA ILE A 399 -18.09 5.47 4.24
C ILE A 399 -19.14 5.74 3.15
N LEU A 400 -20.29 6.31 3.50
CA LEU A 400 -21.34 6.64 2.53
C LEU A 400 -20.88 7.68 1.49
N SER A 401 -19.90 8.52 1.82
CA SER A 401 -19.36 9.53 0.89
C SER A 401 -18.34 8.96 -0.10
N TYR A 402 -17.77 7.79 0.21
CA TYR A 402 -16.73 7.09 -0.57
C TYR A 402 -17.27 6.03 -1.53
N GLN A 403 -18.59 5.80 -1.56
CA GLN A 403 -19.16 4.83 -2.50
C GLN A 403 -18.98 5.28 -3.96
N ASN A 404 -18.53 4.36 -4.81
CA ASN A 404 -18.35 4.58 -6.23
C ASN A 404 -19.65 4.36 -7.01
N ARG A 405 -19.68 4.83 -8.26
CA ARG A 405 -20.86 4.69 -9.14
C ARG A 405 -21.16 3.24 -9.56
N ASP A 406 -20.14 2.39 -9.54
CA ASP A 406 -20.31 0.94 -9.76
C ASP A 406 -20.91 0.21 -8.55
N GLY A 407 -21.09 0.93 -7.43
CA GLY A 407 -21.68 0.44 -6.19
C GLY A 407 -20.67 -0.05 -5.16
N GLY A 408 -19.41 -0.25 -5.55
CA GLY A 408 -18.35 -0.71 -4.65
C GLY A 408 -17.63 0.42 -3.93
N TRP A 409 -16.61 0.04 -3.16
CA TRP A 409 -15.69 0.96 -2.48
C TRP A 409 -14.25 0.65 -2.87
N GLY A 410 -13.48 1.70 -3.10
CA GLY A 410 -12.02 1.63 -3.24
C GLY A 410 -11.32 1.80 -1.89
N SER A 411 -10.06 2.20 -1.96
CA SER A 411 -9.21 2.39 -0.77
C SER A 411 -9.33 3.80 -0.18
N CYS A 412 -8.47 4.72 -0.64
CA CYS A 412 -8.23 6.04 -0.06
C CYS A 412 -8.84 7.19 -0.90
N ASP A 413 -9.36 6.89 -2.08
CA ASP A 413 -10.04 7.80 -3.00
C ASP A 413 -11.29 7.11 -3.60
N ARG A 414 -11.96 7.80 -4.52
CA ARG A 414 -13.03 7.24 -5.37
C ARG A 414 -12.50 6.99 -6.77
N VAL A 415 -13.27 6.26 -7.57
CA VAL A 415 -13.12 6.22 -9.03
C VAL A 415 -13.42 7.62 -9.57
N VAL A 416 -12.36 8.41 -9.72
CA VAL A 416 -12.41 9.82 -10.13
C VAL A 416 -12.31 10.02 -11.65
N GLY A 417 -11.67 9.08 -12.35
CA GLY A 417 -11.47 9.12 -13.81
C GLY A 417 -12.06 7.92 -14.56
N PRO A 418 -12.08 7.95 -15.90
CA PRO A 418 -12.54 6.83 -16.69
C PRO A 418 -11.57 5.64 -16.63
N LEU A 419 -12.09 4.40 -16.51
CA LEU A 419 -11.27 3.19 -16.32
C LEU A 419 -10.22 2.95 -17.41
N TRP A 420 -10.44 3.43 -18.64
CA TRP A 420 -9.47 3.26 -19.72
C TRP A 420 -8.14 4.02 -19.49
N ILE A 421 -8.09 4.94 -18.52
CA ILE A 421 -6.86 5.66 -18.15
C ILE A 421 -5.76 4.72 -17.62
N GLU A 422 -6.11 3.51 -17.16
CA GLU A 422 -5.11 2.48 -16.84
C GLU A 422 -4.18 2.16 -18.01
N LYS A 423 -4.64 2.38 -19.25
CA LYS A 423 -3.79 2.23 -20.43
C LYS A 423 -2.64 3.23 -20.47
N PHE A 424 -2.64 4.29 -19.66
CA PHE A 424 -1.56 5.28 -19.54
C PHE A 424 -0.56 4.96 -18.42
N ASN A 425 -0.70 3.82 -17.73
CA ASN A 425 0.28 3.39 -16.75
C ASN A 425 1.66 3.21 -17.39
N ALA A 426 2.60 4.05 -16.98
CA ALA A 426 3.98 4.07 -17.45
C ALA A 426 4.98 3.80 -16.30
N SER A 427 4.52 3.16 -15.22
CA SER A 427 5.38 2.84 -14.06
C SER A 427 6.30 1.64 -14.32
N HIS A 428 5.95 0.76 -15.29
CA HIS A 428 6.61 -0.51 -15.63
C HIS A 428 6.57 -1.60 -14.55
N VAL A 429 6.45 -1.22 -13.28
CA VAL A 429 6.60 -2.14 -12.15
C VAL A 429 5.35 -2.28 -11.29
N PHE A 430 4.31 -1.45 -11.46
CA PHE A 430 3.05 -1.54 -10.71
C PHE A 430 1.84 -1.64 -11.65
N ALA A 431 0.83 -2.43 -11.30
CA ALA A 431 -0.37 -2.64 -12.13
C ALA A 431 -1.61 -2.02 -11.48
N ASP A 432 -2.57 -1.60 -12.32
CA ASP A 432 -3.86 -1.01 -11.89
C ASP A 432 -3.71 0.15 -10.90
N ILE A 433 -2.83 1.09 -11.23
CA ILE A 433 -2.49 2.20 -10.35
C ILE A 433 -3.20 3.50 -10.73
N MET A 434 -3.67 3.64 -11.97
CA MET A 434 -4.12 4.94 -12.49
C MET A 434 -5.49 5.33 -11.93
N VAL A 435 -6.31 4.35 -11.52
CA VAL A 435 -7.62 4.56 -10.92
C VAL A 435 -7.68 3.84 -9.56
N ASP A 436 -8.30 4.48 -8.56
CA ASP A 436 -8.65 3.79 -7.32
C ASP A 436 -9.95 3.02 -7.56
N HIS A 437 -9.81 1.80 -8.09
CA HIS A 437 -10.95 0.92 -8.41
C HIS A 437 -11.75 0.60 -7.16
N SER A 438 -13.01 0.20 -7.35
CA SER A 438 -13.69 -0.57 -6.31
C SER A 438 -13.00 -1.93 -6.14
N PHE A 439 -12.93 -2.43 -4.91
CA PHE A 439 -12.31 -3.73 -4.59
C PHE A 439 -13.26 -4.63 -3.83
N ALA A 440 -13.14 -5.95 -4.02
CA ALA A 440 -14.03 -6.92 -3.41
C ALA A 440 -13.87 -6.96 -1.88
N GLU A 441 -12.62 -6.89 -1.42
CA GLU A 441 -12.26 -6.84 0.00
C GLU A 441 -12.83 -5.59 0.69
N CYS A 442 -12.59 -4.39 0.13
CA CYS A 442 -13.08 -3.14 0.69
C CYS A 442 -14.61 -3.11 0.72
N THR A 443 -15.26 -3.58 -0.36
CA THR A 443 -16.72 -3.66 -0.44
C THR A 443 -17.29 -4.67 0.57
N GLY A 444 -16.66 -5.83 0.74
CA GLY A 444 -17.07 -6.85 1.72
C GLY A 444 -17.01 -6.35 3.17
N SER A 445 -15.94 -5.65 3.52
CA SER A 445 -15.78 -4.99 4.83
C SER A 445 -16.84 -3.92 5.06
N VAL A 446 -17.05 -3.04 4.08
CA VAL A 446 -18.04 -1.96 4.16
C VAL A 446 -19.46 -2.51 4.27
N LEU A 447 -19.84 -3.53 3.48
CA LEU A 447 -21.14 -4.17 3.59
C LEU A 447 -21.38 -4.75 4.99
N SER A 448 -20.37 -5.38 5.57
CA SER A 448 -20.44 -5.91 6.93
C SER A 448 -20.67 -4.79 7.97
N ALA A 449 -19.93 -3.68 7.86
CA ALA A 449 -20.09 -2.52 8.75
C ALA A 449 -21.46 -1.85 8.61
N LEU A 450 -21.91 -1.60 7.37
CA LEU A 450 -23.21 -0.98 7.09
C LEU A 450 -24.37 -1.85 7.59
N ALA A 451 -24.29 -3.16 7.41
CA ALA A 451 -25.30 -4.09 7.90
C ALA A 451 -25.38 -4.09 9.44
N LEU A 452 -24.23 -4.10 10.12
CA LEU A 452 -24.18 -4.05 11.57
C LEU A 452 -24.73 -2.71 12.10
N LEU A 453 -24.36 -1.59 11.48
CA LEU A 453 -24.90 -0.27 11.80
C LEU A 453 -26.42 -0.20 11.58
N ARG A 454 -26.92 -0.71 10.46
CA ARG A 454 -28.36 -0.78 10.18
C ARG A 454 -29.11 -1.57 11.25
N LYS A 455 -28.52 -2.66 11.73
CA LYS A 455 -29.11 -3.52 12.76
C LYS A 455 -29.13 -2.85 14.14
N GLU A 456 -27.99 -2.32 14.59
CA GLU A 456 -27.82 -1.80 15.96
C GLU A 456 -28.28 -0.34 16.10
N TYR A 457 -28.27 0.43 15.00
CA TYR A 457 -28.60 1.85 14.94
C TYR A 457 -29.53 2.18 13.76
N PRO A 458 -30.75 1.60 13.72
CA PRO A 458 -31.64 1.66 12.55
C PRO A 458 -32.13 3.07 12.19
N HIS A 459 -31.95 4.05 13.07
CA HIS A 459 -32.33 5.45 12.87
C HIS A 459 -31.28 6.27 12.08
N LEU A 460 -30.05 5.77 11.93
CA LEU A 460 -28.98 6.48 11.23
C LEU A 460 -29.08 6.27 9.72
N GLU A 461 -29.41 7.34 8.99
CA GLU A 461 -29.32 7.43 7.52
C GLU A 461 -29.96 6.25 6.76
N THR A 462 -31.03 5.65 7.31
CA THR A 462 -31.57 4.33 6.92
C THR A 462 -31.70 4.14 5.41
N LYS A 463 -32.32 5.10 4.71
CA LYS A 463 -32.53 5.02 3.25
C LYS A 463 -31.23 5.02 2.46
N ARG A 464 -30.23 5.81 2.89
CA ARG A 464 -28.92 5.87 2.25
C ARG A 464 -28.14 4.59 2.51
N VAL A 465 -28.20 4.07 3.73
CA VAL A 465 -27.58 2.79 4.11
C VAL A 465 -28.17 1.64 3.30
N ASP A 466 -29.50 1.55 3.20
CA ASP A 466 -30.15 0.49 2.41
C ASP A 466 -29.80 0.58 0.92
N HIS A 467 -29.72 1.80 0.37
CA HIS A 467 -29.26 1.98 -1.00
C HIS A 467 -27.80 1.55 -1.18
N ALA A 468 -26.92 1.99 -0.28
CA ALA A 468 -25.50 1.64 -0.34
C ALA A 468 -25.28 0.13 -0.26
N ILE A 469 -25.99 -0.57 0.62
CA ILE A 469 -25.95 -2.04 0.73
C ILE A 469 -26.39 -2.70 -0.58
N ARG A 470 -27.51 -2.28 -1.18
CA ARG A 470 -27.98 -2.84 -2.45
C ARG A 470 -26.96 -2.67 -3.58
N GLU A 471 -26.37 -1.49 -3.69
CA GLU A 471 -25.37 -1.19 -4.71
C GLU A 471 -24.06 -1.96 -4.47
N GLY A 472 -23.62 -2.14 -3.21
CA GLY A 472 -22.46 -2.96 -2.89
C GLY A 472 -22.67 -4.45 -3.20
N VAL A 473 -23.88 -4.97 -2.94
CA VAL A 473 -24.25 -6.34 -3.35
C VAL A 473 -24.25 -6.47 -4.88
N ARG A 474 -24.75 -5.46 -5.61
CA ARG A 474 -24.68 -5.42 -7.07
C ARG A 474 -23.24 -5.48 -7.55
N TYR A 475 -22.35 -4.65 -7.00
CA TYR A 475 -20.93 -4.65 -7.34
C TYR A 475 -20.29 -6.04 -7.15
N LEU A 476 -20.47 -6.68 -5.99
CA LEU A 476 -19.92 -8.02 -5.75
C LEU A 476 -20.56 -9.08 -6.67
N THR A 477 -21.81 -8.91 -7.06
CA THR A 477 -22.46 -9.79 -8.04
C THR A 477 -21.81 -9.66 -9.42
N ASP A 478 -21.62 -8.42 -9.87
CA ASP A 478 -21.11 -8.09 -11.20
C ASP A 478 -19.62 -8.44 -11.35
N THR A 479 -18.88 -8.51 -10.25
CA THR A 479 -17.43 -8.79 -10.22
C THR A 479 -17.08 -10.22 -9.83
N GLN A 480 -18.06 -11.05 -9.46
CA GLN A 480 -17.81 -12.46 -9.19
C GLN A 480 -17.36 -13.18 -10.48
N ARG A 481 -16.27 -13.93 -10.39
CA ARG A 481 -15.71 -14.66 -11.53
C ARG A 481 -16.52 -15.93 -11.85
N PRO A 482 -16.39 -16.50 -13.06
CA PRO A 482 -17.09 -17.73 -13.44
C PRO A 482 -16.78 -18.95 -12.55
N ASP A 483 -15.58 -19.01 -11.98
CA ASP A 483 -15.17 -20.04 -11.01
C ASP A 483 -15.75 -19.84 -9.60
N GLY A 484 -16.42 -18.71 -9.36
CA GLY A 484 -17.05 -18.34 -8.10
C GLY A 484 -16.20 -17.43 -7.21
N SER A 485 -14.93 -17.19 -7.57
CA SER A 485 -14.01 -16.37 -6.77
C SER A 485 -14.21 -14.87 -6.95
N TRP A 486 -13.65 -14.10 -6.02
CA TRP A 486 -13.39 -12.67 -6.16
C TRP A 486 -11.90 -12.40 -6.08
N GLU A 487 -11.41 -11.54 -6.97
CA GLU A 487 -10.02 -11.12 -7.03
C GLU A 487 -9.76 -9.98 -6.04
N ALA A 488 -8.70 -10.09 -5.23
CA ALA A 488 -8.21 -9.02 -4.35
C ALA A 488 -6.96 -8.34 -4.92
N VAL A 489 -6.71 -7.11 -4.45
CA VAL A 489 -5.55 -6.29 -4.82
C VAL A 489 -4.65 -5.97 -3.63
N TRP A 490 -5.19 -5.99 -2.40
CA TRP A 490 -4.45 -5.69 -1.17
C TRP A 490 -3.95 -6.94 -0.43
N GLY A 491 -4.51 -8.11 -0.73
CA GLY A 491 -4.10 -9.42 -0.23
C GLY A 491 -3.97 -10.45 -1.35
N ILE A 492 -3.32 -11.57 -1.07
CA ILE A 492 -3.04 -12.63 -2.06
C ILE A 492 -4.12 -13.73 -1.98
N CYS A 493 -4.89 -14.00 -3.04
CA CYS A 493 -5.49 -13.07 -4.00
C CYS A 493 -6.97 -13.43 -4.11
N PHE A 494 -7.26 -14.60 -4.67
CA PHE A 494 -8.62 -15.11 -4.82
C PHE A 494 -9.18 -15.67 -3.51
N ASN A 495 -8.34 -16.32 -2.71
CA ASN A 495 -8.71 -16.76 -1.36
C ASN A 495 -9.06 -15.56 -0.48
N TYR A 496 -8.20 -14.51 -0.50
CA TYR A 496 -8.42 -13.28 0.26
C TYR A 496 -9.72 -12.59 -0.17
N GLY A 497 -9.87 -12.26 -1.46
CA GLY A 497 -11.05 -11.55 -1.97
C GLY A 497 -12.35 -12.30 -1.71
N THR A 498 -12.36 -13.62 -1.94
CA THR A 498 -13.54 -14.46 -1.68
C THR A 498 -13.88 -14.52 -0.18
N SER A 499 -12.87 -14.53 0.68
CA SER A 499 -13.05 -14.59 2.13
C SER A 499 -13.57 -13.29 2.74
N PHE A 500 -13.44 -12.15 2.06
CA PHE A 500 -14.09 -10.89 2.44
C PHE A 500 -15.48 -10.72 1.79
N ALA A 501 -15.63 -11.15 0.53
CA ALA A 501 -16.89 -11.01 -0.20
C ALA A 501 -18.02 -11.85 0.42
N ILE A 502 -17.75 -13.10 0.81
CA ILE A 502 -18.79 -13.99 1.40
C ILE A 502 -19.37 -13.41 2.70
N PRO A 503 -18.58 -13.03 3.72
CA PRO A 503 -19.10 -12.38 4.91
C PRO A 503 -19.84 -11.07 4.64
N GLY A 504 -19.38 -10.27 3.68
CA GLY A 504 -20.06 -9.04 3.27
C GLY A 504 -21.46 -9.30 2.71
N LEU A 505 -21.58 -10.27 1.80
CA LEU A 505 -22.87 -10.67 1.21
C LEU A 505 -23.83 -11.26 2.25
N LEU A 506 -23.33 -12.12 3.14
CA LEU A 506 -24.12 -12.68 4.24
C LEU A 506 -24.61 -11.58 5.19
N SER A 507 -23.71 -10.66 5.57
CA SER A 507 -24.06 -9.51 6.43
C SER A 507 -25.11 -8.63 5.78
N ALA A 508 -25.04 -8.43 4.46
CA ALA A 508 -26.03 -7.68 3.68
C ALA A 508 -27.43 -8.34 3.63
N GLY A 509 -27.58 -9.55 4.19
CA GLY A 509 -28.85 -10.25 4.33
C GLY A 509 -29.13 -11.30 3.25
N LEU A 510 -28.14 -11.67 2.43
CA LEU A 510 -28.30 -12.77 1.48
C LEU A 510 -28.30 -14.11 2.23
N PRO A 511 -29.17 -15.05 1.86
CA PRO A 511 -29.22 -16.36 2.50
C PRO A 511 -28.00 -17.21 2.09
N GLN A 512 -27.66 -18.20 2.91
CA GLN A 512 -26.48 -19.06 2.69
C GLN A 512 -26.55 -19.88 1.38
N ASP A 513 -27.76 -20.14 0.88
CA ASP A 513 -28.03 -20.86 -0.37
C ASP A 513 -28.11 -19.95 -1.60
N ASP A 514 -27.88 -18.63 -1.44
CA ASP A 514 -27.75 -17.72 -2.57
C ASP A 514 -26.64 -18.18 -3.51
N ILE A 515 -26.91 -18.18 -4.81
CA ILE A 515 -26.00 -18.72 -5.83
C ILE A 515 -24.61 -18.09 -5.78
N ARG A 516 -24.50 -16.80 -5.43
CA ARG A 516 -23.22 -16.10 -5.31
C ARG A 516 -22.39 -16.67 -4.17
N ILE A 517 -23.02 -16.88 -3.02
CA ILE A 517 -22.40 -17.45 -1.82
C ILE A 517 -22.02 -18.92 -2.07
N VAL A 518 -22.93 -19.71 -2.67
CA VAL A 518 -22.69 -21.11 -3.01
C VAL A 518 -21.50 -21.27 -3.95
N ARG A 519 -21.37 -20.41 -4.97
CA ARG A 519 -20.22 -20.41 -5.89
C ARG A 519 -18.91 -20.04 -5.19
N GLY A 520 -18.91 -18.99 -4.37
CA GLY A 520 -17.73 -18.61 -3.59
C GLY A 520 -17.30 -19.69 -2.60
N ARG A 521 -18.26 -20.31 -1.91
CA ARG A 521 -18.01 -21.45 -1.03
C ARG A 521 -17.39 -22.61 -1.80
N LYS A 522 -17.97 -22.97 -2.96
CA LYS A 522 -17.46 -24.05 -3.81
C LYS A 522 -16.01 -23.77 -4.23
N PHE A 523 -15.71 -22.52 -4.62
CA PHE A 523 -14.35 -22.11 -4.93
C PHE A 523 -13.40 -22.37 -3.76
N LEU A 524 -13.70 -21.87 -2.56
CA LEU A 524 -12.86 -22.07 -1.38
C LEU A 524 -12.64 -23.56 -1.08
N LEU A 525 -13.70 -24.38 -1.11
CA LEU A 525 -13.58 -25.82 -0.89
C LEU A 525 -12.65 -26.50 -1.90
N GLN A 526 -12.66 -26.04 -3.16
CA GLN A 526 -11.79 -26.56 -4.21
C GLN A 526 -10.32 -26.12 -4.09
N GLN A 527 -10.05 -25.01 -3.38
CA GLN A 527 -8.69 -24.51 -3.16
C GLN A 527 -8.02 -25.08 -1.89
N GLN A 528 -8.70 -25.95 -1.13
CA GLN A 528 -8.11 -26.56 0.05
C GLN A 528 -6.95 -27.49 -0.33
N LEU A 529 -5.81 -27.32 0.33
CA LEU A 529 -4.62 -28.13 0.09
C LEU A 529 -4.67 -29.48 0.85
N PRO A 530 -3.84 -30.48 0.47
CA PRO A 530 -3.88 -31.82 1.06
C PRO A 530 -3.63 -31.87 2.58
N ASP A 531 -2.89 -30.89 3.12
CA ASP A 531 -2.60 -30.75 4.56
C ASP A 531 -3.76 -30.11 5.34
N GLY A 532 -4.88 -29.78 4.67
CA GLY A 532 -6.11 -29.30 5.29
C GLY A 532 -6.25 -27.78 5.38
N GLY A 533 -5.22 -27.01 5.03
CA GLY A 533 -5.30 -25.55 4.99
C GLY A 533 -5.48 -24.99 3.58
N TRP A 534 -5.21 -23.68 3.46
CA TRP A 534 -5.20 -22.92 2.22
C TRP A 534 -3.89 -22.16 2.10
N GLY A 535 -3.47 -21.89 0.87
CA GLY A 535 -2.34 -21.02 0.59
C GLY A 535 -2.28 -20.70 -0.90
N GLU A 536 -1.94 -19.44 -1.20
CA GLU A 536 -1.99 -18.90 -2.55
C GLU A 536 -0.69 -18.14 -2.82
N HIS A 537 -0.08 -18.41 -3.97
CA HIS A 537 1.20 -17.83 -4.37
C HIS A 537 1.00 -16.40 -4.88
N PRO A 538 1.92 -15.44 -4.61
CA PRO A 538 1.86 -14.09 -5.14
C PRO A 538 1.62 -13.96 -6.65
N ASP A 539 2.16 -14.91 -7.42
CA ASP A 539 1.97 -14.94 -8.89
C ASP A 539 0.49 -15.05 -9.27
N SER A 540 -0.40 -15.48 -8.37
CA SER A 540 -1.85 -15.50 -8.60
C SER A 540 -2.37 -14.11 -8.94
N CYS A 541 -1.79 -13.06 -8.35
CA CYS A 541 -2.14 -11.67 -8.59
C CYS A 541 -1.67 -11.19 -9.98
N LEU A 542 -0.48 -11.65 -10.40
CA LEU A 542 0.14 -11.29 -11.68
C LEU A 542 -0.52 -12.04 -12.84
N GLU A 543 -0.71 -13.34 -12.69
CA GLU A 543 -1.32 -14.21 -13.69
C GLU A 543 -2.86 -14.17 -13.68
N ARG A 544 -3.45 -13.52 -12.67
CA ARG A 544 -4.90 -13.34 -12.49
C ARG A 544 -5.66 -14.66 -12.52
N ARG A 545 -5.08 -15.68 -11.91
CA ARG A 545 -5.66 -17.01 -11.68
C ARG A 545 -5.14 -17.57 -10.35
N PRO A 546 -5.91 -18.42 -9.65
CA PRO A 546 -5.43 -19.03 -8.42
C PRO A 546 -4.22 -19.93 -8.72
N ILE A 547 -3.13 -19.72 -8.00
CA ILE A 547 -1.92 -20.55 -7.99
C ILE A 547 -1.68 -21.00 -6.56
N PRO A 548 -1.81 -22.29 -6.24
CA PRO A 548 -1.62 -22.76 -4.87
C PRO A 548 -0.15 -22.66 -4.46
N THR A 549 0.10 -22.42 -3.17
CA THR A 549 1.42 -22.65 -2.59
C THR A 549 1.69 -24.15 -2.40
N PRO A 550 2.96 -24.58 -2.26
CA PRO A 550 3.29 -25.98 -1.98
C PRO A 550 2.78 -26.50 -0.63
N LYS A 551 2.52 -25.61 0.32
CA LYS A 551 2.02 -25.90 1.67
C LYS A 551 1.02 -24.84 2.09
N SER A 552 0.12 -25.19 3.00
CA SER A 552 -0.83 -24.23 3.56
C SER A 552 -0.14 -23.16 4.40
N LEU A 553 -0.81 -22.01 4.46
CA LEU A 553 -0.39 -20.82 5.19
C LEU A 553 -1.45 -20.48 6.25
N VAL A 554 -1.00 -19.89 7.35
CA VAL A 554 -1.85 -19.61 8.52
C VAL A 554 -2.95 -18.60 8.20
N GLU A 555 -2.61 -17.48 7.59
CA GLU A 555 -3.55 -16.40 7.27
C GLU A 555 -4.61 -16.81 6.24
N PRO A 556 -4.25 -17.36 5.06
CA PRO A 556 -5.22 -17.80 4.07
C PRO A 556 -6.17 -18.87 4.62
N THR A 557 -5.65 -19.81 5.43
CA THR A 557 -6.45 -20.84 6.08
C THR A 557 -7.47 -20.24 7.05
N ALA A 558 -7.05 -19.30 7.90
CA ALA A 558 -7.95 -18.66 8.85
C ALA A 558 -9.07 -17.86 8.17
N LEU A 559 -8.75 -17.13 7.09
CA LEU A 559 -9.74 -16.42 6.29
C LEU A 559 -10.74 -17.38 5.61
N ALA A 560 -10.26 -18.45 4.97
CA ALA A 560 -11.12 -19.44 4.33
C ALA A 560 -12.07 -20.09 5.35
N VAL A 561 -11.55 -20.49 6.51
CA VAL A 561 -12.34 -21.04 7.62
C VAL A 561 -13.42 -20.06 8.08
N LEU A 562 -13.08 -18.78 8.25
CA LEU A 562 -14.05 -17.74 8.64
C LEU A 562 -15.19 -17.60 7.63
N ALA A 563 -14.89 -17.61 6.34
CA ALA A 563 -15.88 -17.53 5.28
C ALA A 563 -16.76 -18.79 5.22
N LEU A 564 -16.16 -19.98 5.27
CA LEU A 564 -16.86 -21.26 5.26
C LEU A 564 -17.76 -21.44 6.48
N LEU A 565 -17.33 -21.00 7.66
CA LEU A 565 -18.17 -20.96 8.86
C LEU A 565 -19.38 -20.03 8.67
N GLY A 566 -19.29 -18.98 7.86
CA GLY A 566 -20.41 -18.09 7.59
C GLY A 566 -21.49 -18.70 6.70
N CYS A 567 -21.10 -19.54 5.73
CA CYS A 567 -21.98 -20.06 4.66
C CYS A 567 -22.17 -21.59 4.67
N GLY A 568 -21.77 -22.28 5.74
CA GLY A 568 -21.89 -23.72 5.85
C GLY A 568 -21.97 -24.27 7.27
N PRO A 569 -22.19 -25.59 7.42
CA PRO A 569 -22.16 -26.27 8.70
C PRO A 569 -20.74 -26.26 9.27
N LYS A 570 -20.63 -26.14 10.59
CA LYS A 570 -19.35 -26.20 11.31
C LYS A 570 -18.69 -27.57 11.16
N GLU A 571 -19.49 -28.60 10.94
CA GLU A 571 -19.11 -30.00 10.81
C GLU A 571 -18.53 -30.34 9.43
N ASP A 572 -18.54 -29.39 8.48
CA ASP A 572 -17.94 -29.58 7.16
C ASP A 572 -16.49 -30.07 7.32
N PRO A 573 -16.11 -31.22 6.70
CA PRO A 573 -14.76 -31.77 6.84
C PRO A 573 -13.66 -30.78 6.48
N SER A 574 -13.90 -29.88 5.52
CA SER A 574 -12.93 -28.86 5.13
C SER A 574 -12.69 -27.85 6.24
N VAL A 575 -13.75 -27.42 6.95
CA VAL A 575 -13.63 -26.51 8.10
C VAL A 575 -12.84 -27.16 9.24
N ARG A 576 -13.16 -28.42 9.58
CA ARG A 576 -12.45 -29.15 10.64
C ARG A 576 -10.96 -29.30 10.35
N LYS A 577 -10.61 -29.71 9.13
CA LYS A 577 -9.21 -29.82 8.70
C LYS A 577 -8.48 -28.47 8.75
N GLY A 578 -9.15 -27.38 8.38
CA GLY A 578 -8.58 -26.03 8.48
C GLY A 578 -8.28 -25.63 9.93
N ILE A 579 -9.20 -25.92 10.85
CA ILE A 579 -9.00 -25.68 12.29
C ILE A 579 -7.87 -26.57 12.84
N GLU A 580 -7.84 -27.85 12.48
CA GLU A 580 -6.76 -28.78 12.86
C GLU A 580 -5.40 -28.30 12.36
N PHE A 581 -5.31 -27.84 11.11
CA PHE A 581 -4.10 -27.23 10.57
C PHE A 581 -3.67 -26.02 11.41
N LEU A 582 -4.56 -25.08 11.72
CA LEU A 582 -4.23 -23.90 12.53
C LEU A 582 -3.74 -24.31 13.93
N LEU A 583 -4.36 -25.30 14.57
CA LEU A 583 -3.91 -25.81 15.87
C LEU A 583 -2.52 -26.46 15.78
N GLN A 584 -2.23 -27.19 14.69
CA GLN A 584 -0.92 -27.80 14.47
C GLN A 584 0.19 -26.77 14.20
N GLN A 585 -0.16 -25.61 13.62
CA GLN A 585 0.79 -24.52 13.40
C GLN A 585 1.04 -23.66 14.65
N GLN A 586 0.16 -23.73 15.66
CA GLN A 586 0.30 -22.93 16.87
C GLN A 586 1.53 -23.37 17.69
N GLN A 587 2.35 -22.40 18.06
CA GLN A 587 3.53 -22.61 18.89
C GLN A 587 3.15 -22.65 20.38
N ALA A 588 4.05 -23.17 21.22
CA ALA A 588 3.78 -23.36 22.65
C ALA A 588 3.44 -22.06 23.42
N ASP A 589 3.89 -20.90 22.92
CA ASP A 589 3.59 -19.59 23.49
C ASP A 589 2.27 -18.98 22.99
N GLY A 590 1.59 -19.66 22.06
CA GLY A 590 0.36 -19.26 21.41
C GLY A 590 0.55 -18.44 20.13
N ASP A 591 1.78 -18.09 19.74
CA ASP A 591 2.07 -17.45 18.46
C ASP A 591 2.10 -18.47 17.31
N PHE A 592 2.31 -17.97 16.10
CA PHE A 592 2.46 -18.77 14.88
C PHE A 592 3.84 -18.56 14.26
N PRO A 593 4.39 -19.54 13.52
CA PRO A 593 5.68 -19.42 12.86
C PRO A 593 5.70 -18.23 11.88
N PRO A 594 6.90 -17.69 11.54
CA PRO A 594 7.04 -16.78 10.41
C PRO A 594 6.36 -17.33 9.15
N GLN A 595 5.68 -16.47 8.41
CA GLN A 595 4.97 -16.82 7.18
C GLN A 595 5.57 -16.01 6.02
N PRO A 596 5.42 -16.49 4.77
CA PRO A 596 5.63 -15.66 3.60
C PRO A 596 4.79 -14.38 3.67
N ILE A 597 5.23 -13.34 2.96
CA ILE A 597 4.55 -12.04 2.99
C ILE A 597 3.12 -12.17 2.42
N PRO A 598 2.06 -11.86 3.19
CA PRO A 598 0.67 -12.09 2.77
C PRO A 598 0.04 -10.92 2.02
N GLY A 599 0.63 -9.73 2.14
CA GLY A 599 0.08 -8.48 1.62
C GLY A 599 0.64 -8.13 0.25
N LEU A 600 -0.15 -7.32 -0.46
CA LEU A 600 0.16 -6.89 -1.81
C LEU A 600 -0.11 -5.40 -1.97
N PHE A 601 0.72 -4.76 -2.78
CA PHE A 601 0.59 -3.37 -3.20
C PHE A 601 0.61 -3.33 -4.73
N TYR A 602 -0.54 -2.97 -5.32
CA TYR A 602 -0.75 -2.85 -6.77
C TYR A 602 -0.24 -4.05 -7.59
N ARG A 603 -0.61 -5.25 -7.12
CA ARG A 603 -0.37 -6.56 -7.76
C ARG A 603 1.05 -7.09 -7.82
N THR A 604 2.05 -6.24 -7.66
CA THR A 604 3.44 -6.59 -8.03
C THR A 604 4.42 -6.51 -6.88
N THR A 605 4.05 -5.85 -5.78
CA THR A 605 4.97 -5.60 -4.67
C THR A 605 4.39 -6.16 -3.38
N LEU A 606 5.17 -7.02 -2.72
CA LEU A 606 4.77 -7.63 -1.46
C LEU A 606 5.01 -6.69 -0.28
N ILE A 607 4.10 -6.73 0.68
CA ILE A 607 4.18 -5.94 1.92
C ILE A 607 3.72 -6.73 3.14
N ARG A 608 4.49 -6.64 4.22
CA ARG A 608 4.31 -7.43 5.45
C ARG A 608 3.05 -7.02 6.19
N TYR A 609 2.28 -8.03 6.57
CA TYR A 609 1.23 -7.96 7.59
C TYR A 609 1.45 -9.10 8.59
N ASP A 610 2.58 -9.07 9.30
CA ASP A 610 2.96 -10.12 10.25
C ASP A 610 1.91 -10.33 11.38
N HIS A 611 0.99 -9.39 11.55
CA HIS A 611 -0.10 -9.47 12.51
C HIS A 611 -1.23 -10.40 12.07
N TYR A 612 -1.38 -10.64 10.77
CA TYR A 612 -2.45 -11.47 10.22
C TYR A 612 -2.41 -12.92 10.73
N LYS A 613 -1.20 -13.46 10.94
CA LYS A 613 -1.01 -14.80 11.51
C LYS A 613 -1.53 -14.94 12.94
N ARG A 614 -1.90 -13.83 13.60
CA ARG A 614 -2.47 -13.81 14.96
C ARG A 614 -3.95 -13.41 14.94
N ALA A 615 -4.26 -12.30 14.27
CA ALA A 615 -5.61 -11.73 14.29
C ALA A 615 -6.65 -12.67 13.64
N PHE A 616 -6.35 -13.25 12.47
CA PHE A 616 -7.32 -14.09 11.77
C PHE A 616 -7.51 -15.46 12.42
N PRO A 617 -6.46 -16.20 12.84
CA PRO A 617 -6.67 -17.45 13.56
C PRO A 617 -7.45 -17.27 14.86
N LEU A 618 -7.19 -16.20 15.62
CA LEU A 618 -7.97 -15.88 16.82
C LEU A 618 -9.47 -15.74 16.50
N LYS A 619 -9.79 -14.94 15.46
CA LYS A 619 -11.18 -14.75 15.02
C LYS A 619 -11.80 -16.05 14.51
N ALA A 620 -11.03 -16.88 13.80
CA ALA A 620 -11.47 -18.19 13.30
C ALA A 620 -11.82 -19.15 14.45
N PHE A 621 -10.94 -19.28 15.45
CA PHE A 621 -11.20 -20.10 16.64
C PHE A 621 -12.41 -19.60 17.43
N ALA A 622 -12.49 -18.28 17.67
CA ALA A 622 -13.62 -17.69 18.38
C ALA A 622 -14.96 -17.99 17.69
N LYS A 623 -15.05 -17.78 16.37
CA LYS A 623 -16.26 -18.11 15.59
C LYS A 623 -16.55 -19.61 15.54
N TYR A 624 -15.52 -20.45 15.47
CA TYR A 624 -15.70 -21.90 15.49
C TYR A 624 -16.29 -22.36 16.83
N LEU A 625 -15.91 -21.76 17.96
CA LEU A 625 -16.45 -22.10 19.28
C LEU A 625 -17.87 -21.58 19.52
N GLN A 626 -18.27 -20.47 18.89
CA GLN A 626 -19.62 -19.91 19.00
C GLN A 626 -20.69 -20.69 18.23
N LYS A 627 -20.33 -21.25 17.08
CA LYS A 627 -21.17 -22.20 16.34
C LYS A 627 -21.12 -23.57 16.98
#